data_AF-A0A3N5SNQ6-F1
#
_entry.id   AF-A0A3N5SNQ6-F1
#
_cell.length_a   1.000
_cell.length_b   1.000
_cell.length_c   1.000
_cell.angle_alpha   90.00
_cell.angle_beta   90.00
_cell.angle_gamma   90.00
#
_symmetry.space_group_name_H-M   'P 1'
#
loop_
_entity.id
_entity.type
_entity.pdbx_description
1 polymer ?
#
loop_
_entity_poly.entity_id
_entity_poly.type
_entity_poly.pdbx_seq_one_letter_code
_entity_poly.pdbx_strand_id
1 'polypeptide(L)'
;MEERIARFIAALRASGVRVSVAESQDAWRAIEHLGVQDRDTFRLSLRSTLVKDFDSLPTFEELFPQYFGSAAPPMIDPQAELTPEQQQMLQQMMQQLLDELARDLQRLLEWLLSGQGPTQEELEDMAQQAGLDEMNSQSPYAAQRAARRMQQLLDWDKLQELLDQLWEMLAEQGMDPETIEQLKKQVAENQGRLQEQLSEFAGQRMEDNRVDEAQKRKPIDDLMDRSFSSLSPSEMDALRDQVRRLAARLRTRAALRQKRGKNGKLDPKSTIR
;
A
#
# COMPACT_ATOMS: atom_id res chain seq x y z
N MET A 1 -2.42 8.21 -15.28
CA MET A 1 -0.97 8.23 -15.02
C MET A 1 -0.58 9.38 -14.11
N GLU A 2 -1.07 10.59 -14.40
CA GLU A 2 -0.63 11.77 -13.65
C GLU A 2 -0.91 11.70 -12.14
N GLU A 3 -2.14 11.32 -11.78
CA GLU A 3 -2.53 11.15 -10.38
C GLU A 3 -1.66 10.12 -9.65
N ARG A 4 -1.30 8.99 -10.29
CA ARG A 4 -0.43 7.97 -9.69
C ARG A 4 0.96 8.53 -9.37
N ILE A 5 1.51 9.39 -10.23
CA ILE A 5 2.80 10.06 -9.98
C ILE A 5 2.69 11.03 -8.80
N ALA A 6 1.61 11.81 -8.74
CA ALA A 6 1.37 12.72 -7.62
C ALA A 6 1.23 11.96 -6.28
N ARG A 7 0.49 10.85 -6.26
CA ARG A 7 0.37 9.98 -5.08
C ARG A 7 1.69 9.34 -4.70
N PHE A 8 2.46 8.83 -5.67
CA PHE A 8 3.79 8.28 -5.41
C PHE A 8 4.73 9.30 -4.75
N ILE A 9 4.75 10.54 -5.23
CA ILE A 9 5.54 11.62 -4.62
C ILE A 9 5.05 11.90 -3.18
N ALA A 10 3.75 11.86 -2.95
CA ALA A 10 3.19 12.04 -1.62
C ALA A 10 3.54 10.87 -0.67
N ALA A 11 3.56 9.63 -1.16
CA ALA A 11 4.02 8.44 -0.44
C ALA A 11 5.49 8.53 -0.04
N LEU A 12 6.36 8.94 -0.98
CA LEU A 12 7.77 9.20 -0.68
C LEU A 12 7.92 10.21 0.47
N ARG A 13 7.18 11.32 0.43
CA ARG A 13 7.18 12.33 1.50
C ARG A 13 6.66 11.79 2.83
N ALA A 14 5.56 11.05 2.82
CA ALA A 14 4.98 10.43 4.01
C ALA A 14 5.94 9.41 4.64
N SER A 15 6.73 8.71 3.82
CA SER A 15 7.78 7.77 4.22
C SER A 15 9.11 8.44 4.59
N GLY A 16 9.16 9.78 4.63
CA GLY A 16 10.31 10.55 5.12
C GLY A 16 11.34 10.96 4.06
N VAL A 17 11.11 10.63 2.78
CA VAL A 17 11.95 11.10 1.67
C VAL A 17 11.67 12.58 1.42
N ARG A 18 12.71 13.41 1.44
CA ARG A 18 12.58 14.86 1.23
C ARG A 18 12.48 15.16 -0.26
N VAL A 19 11.23 15.24 -0.76
CA VAL A 19 10.94 15.64 -2.14
C VAL A 19 10.44 17.08 -2.21
N SER A 20 11.19 17.98 -2.84
CA SER A 20 10.80 19.39 -3.04
C SER A 20 9.82 19.57 -4.21
N VAL A 21 9.19 20.75 -4.30
CA VAL A 21 8.31 21.11 -5.44
C VAL A 21 9.11 21.19 -6.74
N ALA A 22 10.35 21.69 -6.69
CA ALA A 22 11.23 21.75 -7.85
C ALA A 22 11.56 20.34 -8.37
N GLU A 23 11.89 19.41 -7.49
CA GLU A 23 12.12 18.00 -7.86
C GLU A 23 10.87 17.35 -8.44
N SER A 24 9.68 17.68 -7.90
CA SER A 24 8.42 17.21 -8.47
C SER A 24 8.26 17.71 -9.91
N GLN A 25 8.54 18.99 -10.18
CA GLN A 25 8.51 19.56 -11.54
C GLN A 25 9.56 18.94 -12.46
N ASP A 26 10.76 18.69 -11.97
CA ASP A 26 11.82 18.06 -12.76
C ASP A 26 11.48 16.61 -13.11
N ALA A 27 10.86 15.87 -12.19
CA ALA A 27 10.32 14.54 -12.47
C ALA A 27 9.27 14.57 -13.57
N TRP A 28 8.32 15.52 -13.53
CA TRP A 28 7.33 15.71 -14.59
C TRP A 28 7.96 15.97 -15.95
N ARG A 29 8.91 16.91 -16.03
CA ARG A 29 9.63 17.20 -17.27
C ARG A 29 10.38 15.99 -17.80
N ALA A 30 11.04 15.23 -16.92
CA ALA A 30 11.75 14.02 -17.32
C ALA A 30 10.78 12.98 -17.93
N ILE A 31 9.58 12.83 -17.37
CA ILE A 31 8.56 11.92 -17.88
C ILE A 31 8.00 12.41 -19.22
N GLU A 32 7.78 13.71 -19.41
CA GLU A 32 7.35 14.27 -20.70
C GLU A 32 8.35 13.98 -21.83
N HIS A 33 9.64 13.97 -21.52
CA HIS A 33 10.71 13.71 -22.50
C HIS A 33 10.99 12.22 -22.74
N LEU A 34 11.00 11.41 -21.68
CA LEU A 34 11.41 9.99 -21.74
C LEU A 34 10.23 9.02 -21.90
N GLY A 35 9.01 9.48 -21.58
CA GLY A 35 7.80 8.66 -21.59
C GLY A 35 7.71 7.66 -20.44
N VAL A 36 6.65 6.85 -20.47
CA VAL A 36 6.32 5.83 -19.44
C VAL A 36 6.29 4.41 -19.99
N GLN A 37 6.64 4.22 -21.26
CA GLN A 37 6.52 2.92 -21.95
C GLN A 37 7.61 1.94 -21.51
N ASP A 38 8.84 2.42 -21.42
CA ASP A 38 9.97 1.62 -20.91
C ASP A 38 10.04 1.74 -19.39
N ARG A 39 9.72 0.64 -18.70
CA ARG A 39 9.62 0.61 -17.24
C ARG A 39 10.92 1.01 -16.55
N ASP A 40 12.05 0.53 -17.05
CA ASP A 40 13.34 0.79 -16.42
C ASP A 40 13.77 2.24 -16.62
N THR A 41 13.54 2.79 -17.82
CA THR A 41 13.78 4.20 -18.12
C THR A 41 12.87 5.10 -17.27
N PHE A 42 11.59 4.75 -17.12
CA PHE A 42 10.65 5.46 -16.26
C PHE A 42 11.05 5.39 -14.78
N ARG A 43 11.48 4.22 -14.31
CA ARG A 43 11.98 4.04 -12.93
C ARG A 43 13.23 4.87 -12.68
N LEU A 44 14.19 4.82 -13.60
CA LEU A 44 15.45 5.55 -13.49
C LEU A 44 15.23 7.06 -13.58
N SER A 45 14.31 7.53 -14.42
CA SER A 45 13.98 8.97 -14.52
C SER A 45 13.41 9.50 -13.21
N LEU A 46 12.43 8.81 -12.63
CA LEU A 46 11.87 9.16 -11.32
C LEU A 46 12.91 9.07 -10.21
N ARG A 47 13.74 8.01 -10.19
CA ARG A 47 14.79 7.87 -9.18
C ARG A 47 15.81 9.01 -9.26
N SER A 48 16.22 9.38 -10.47
CA SER A 48 17.22 10.42 -10.70
C SER A 48 16.75 11.83 -10.36
N THR A 49 15.44 12.08 -10.45
CA THR A 49 14.84 13.39 -10.19
C THR A 49 14.34 13.54 -8.75
N LEU A 50 13.89 12.45 -8.11
CA LEU A 50 13.25 12.48 -6.79
C LEU A 50 14.17 12.05 -5.63
N VAL A 51 15.24 11.29 -5.88
CA VAL A 51 16.11 10.76 -4.82
C VAL A 51 17.46 11.46 -4.83
N LYS A 52 17.75 12.22 -3.76
CA LYS A 52 19.00 12.99 -3.61
C LYS A 52 20.03 12.34 -2.68
N ASP A 53 19.56 11.57 -1.71
CA ASP A 53 20.39 10.93 -0.68
C ASP A 53 20.35 9.41 -0.86
N PHE A 54 21.51 8.76 -0.67
CA PHE A 54 21.64 7.31 -0.77
C PHE A 54 20.68 6.57 0.19
N ASP A 55 20.46 7.13 1.38
CA ASP A 55 19.58 6.57 2.41
C ASP A 55 18.10 6.50 1.99
N SER A 56 17.69 7.28 0.97
CA SER A 56 16.33 7.28 0.45
C SER A 56 16.11 6.29 -0.70
N LEU A 57 17.18 5.68 -1.22
CA LEU A 57 17.08 4.68 -2.30
C LEU A 57 16.24 3.45 -1.89
N PRO A 58 16.43 2.85 -0.69
CA PRO A 58 15.65 1.68 -0.30
C PRO A 58 14.13 1.97 -0.29
N THR A 59 13.72 3.11 0.29
CA THR A 59 12.31 3.54 0.31
C THR A 59 11.75 3.74 -1.09
N PHE A 60 12.52 4.32 -2.01
CA PHE A 60 12.10 4.49 -3.40
C PHE A 60 11.90 3.13 -4.09
N GLU A 61 12.87 2.23 -3.98
CA GLU A 61 12.81 0.92 -4.63
C GLU A 61 11.70 0.03 -4.04
N GLU A 62 11.31 0.24 -2.79
CA GLU A 62 10.16 -0.41 -2.14
C GLU A 62 8.81 0.15 -2.63
N LEU A 63 8.67 1.47 -2.74
CA LEU A 63 7.41 2.11 -3.11
C LEU A 63 7.15 2.10 -4.62
N PHE A 64 8.19 2.16 -5.45
CA PHE A 64 8.01 2.25 -6.91
C PHE A 64 7.20 1.08 -7.49
N PRO A 65 7.46 -0.20 -7.14
CA PRO A 65 6.65 -1.32 -7.60
C PRO A 65 5.20 -1.26 -7.11
N GLN A 66 4.91 -0.65 -5.97
CA GLN A 66 3.53 -0.52 -5.48
C GLN A 66 2.73 0.45 -6.34
N TYR A 67 3.34 1.57 -6.77
CA TYR A 67 2.65 2.56 -7.58
C TYR A 67 2.69 2.29 -9.08
N PHE A 68 3.70 1.56 -9.54
CA PHE A 68 3.94 1.39 -10.98
C PHE A 68 4.22 -0.04 -11.38
N GLY A 69 4.20 -1.01 -10.47
CA GLY A 69 4.29 -2.46 -10.72
C GLY A 69 3.45 -2.91 -11.91
N SER A 70 3.94 -3.91 -12.63
CA SER A 70 3.08 -4.63 -13.56
C SER A 70 1.91 -5.18 -12.76
N ALA A 71 0.70 -5.11 -13.32
CA ALA A 71 -0.42 -5.85 -12.78
C ALA A 71 0.03 -7.31 -12.59
N ALA A 72 -0.34 -7.93 -11.47
CA ALA A 72 -0.02 -9.32 -11.20
C ALA A 72 -0.32 -10.19 -12.44
N PRO A 73 0.43 -11.29 -12.65
CA PRO A 73 0.29 -12.12 -13.84
C PRO A 73 -1.18 -12.41 -14.15
N PRO A 74 -1.62 -12.28 -15.42
CA PRO A 74 -3.00 -12.56 -15.78
C PRO A 74 -3.35 -13.99 -15.37
N MET A 75 -4.59 -14.26 -15.00
CA MET A 75 -5.00 -15.63 -14.67
C MET A 75 -4.92 -16.53 -15.91
N ILE A 76 -4.73 -17.82 -15.68
CA ILE A 76 -4.89 -18.85 -16.71
C ILE A 76 -6.38 -19.09 -16.87
N ASP A 77 -6.87 -19.24 -18.10
CA ASP A 77 -8.21 -19.78 -18.35
C ASP A 77 -8.12 -21.32 -18.34
N PRO A 78 -8.59 -22.01 -17.28
CA PRO A 78 -8.53 -23.45 -17.22
C PRO A 78 -9.47 -24.15 -18.22
N GLN A 79 -10.46 -23.43 -18.75
CA GLN A 79 -11.44 -23.98 -19.68
C GLN A 79 -10.96 -23.97 -21.13
N ALA A 80 -9.89 -23.22 -21.42
CA ALA A 80 -9.38 -23.03 -22.78
C ALA A 80 -8.94 -24.33 -23.48
N GLU A 81 -8.50 -25.33 -22.71
CA GLU A 81 -8.01 -26.61 -23.23
C GLU A 81 -9.08 -27.73 -23.16
N LEU A 82 -10.27 -27.44 -22.63
CA LEU A 82 -11.37 -28.40 -22.53
C LEU A 82 -12.12 -28.58 -23.85
N THR A 83 -12.63 -29.79 -24.10
CA THR A 83 -13.58 -30.02 -25.20
C THR A 83 -14.94 -29.38 -24.91
N PRO A 84 -15.77 -29.10 -25.94
CA PRO A 84 -17.11 -28.56 -25.73
C PRO A 84 -17.98 -29.38 -24.77
N GLU A 85 -17.87 -30.71 -24.81
CA GLU A 85 -18.59 -31.61 -23.91
C GLU A 85 -18.11 -31.47 -22.47
N GLN A 86 -16.79 -31.37 -22.26
CA GLN A 86 -16.19 -31.16 -20.94
C GLN A 86 -16.55 -29.77 -20.36
N GLN A 87 -16.59 -28.73 -21.20
CA GLN A 87 -17.03 -27.39 -20.80
C GLN A 87 -18.49 -27.39 -20.37
N GLN A 88 -19.38 -28.06 -21.13
CA GLN A 88 -20.80 -28.18 -20.75
C GLN A 88 -20.97 -28.92 -19.44
N MET A 89 -20.23 -30.01 -19.24
CA MET A 89 -20.24 -30.78 -18.01
C MET A 89 -19.77 -29.94 -16.81
N LEU A 90 -18.67 -29.20 -16.95
CA LEU A 90 -18.18 -28.28 -15.92
C LEU A 90 -19.24 -27.22 -15.58
N GLN A 91 -19.85 -26.59 -16.59
CA GLN A 91 -20.87 -25.56 -16.39
C GLN A 91 -22.12 -26.11 -15.67
N GLN A 92 -22.54 -27.34 -15.98
CA GLN A 92 -23.68 -27.99 -15.31
C GLN A 92 -23.38 -28.25 -13.83
N MET A 93 -22.22 -28.82 -13.51
CA MET A 93 -21.84 -29.10 -12.12
C MET A 93 -21.64 -27.79 -11.35
N MET A 94 -21.07 -26.77 -12.00
CA MET A 94 -20.92 -25.45 -11.42
C MET A 94 -22.28 -24.83 -11.09
N GLN A 95 -23.27 -24.86 -12.00
CA GLN A 95 -24.61 -24.34 -11.71
C GLN A 95 -25.28 -25.03 -10.51
N GLN A 96 -25.12 -26.36 -10.40
CA GLN A 96 -25.65 -27.11 -9.26
C GLN A 96 -25.02 -26.68 -7.94
N LEU A 97 -23.71 -26.44 -7.92
CA LEU A 97 -23.01 -25.95 -6.74
C LEU A 97 -23.38 -24.50 -6.41
N LEU A 98 -23.43 -23.62 -7.42
CA LEU A 98 -23.63 -22.19 -7.22
C LEU A 98 -24.98 -21.88 -6.52
N ASP A 99 -26.06 -22.60 -6.82
CA ASP A 99 -27.39 -22.30 -6.29
C ASP A 99 -27.48 -22.27 -4.74
N GLU A 100 -26.57 -22.97 -4.05
CA GLU A 100 -26.54 -23.04 -2.58
C GLU A 100 -25.46 -22.14 -1.94
N LEU A 101 -24.63 -21.46 -2.74
CA LEU A 101 -23.46 -20.72 -2.27
C LEU A 101 -23.72 -19.23 -2.00
N ALA A 102 -22.93 -18.66 -1.11
CA ALA A 102 -22.86 -17.21 -0.92
C ALA A 102 -22.30 -16.53 -2.18
N ARG A 103 -22.84 -15.35 -2.54
CA ARG A 103 -22.47 -14.61 -3.76
C ARG A 103 -20.98 -14.31 -3.90
N ASP A 104 -20.29 -14.03 -2.80
CA ASP A 104 -18.85 -13.71 -2.83
C ASP A 104 -18.01 -14.94 -3.16
N LEU A 105 -18.44 -16.11 -2.69
CA LEU A 105 -17.79 -17.40 -2.96
C LEU A 105 -18.07 -17.89 -4.38
N GLN A 106 -19.28 -17.64 -4.90
CA GLN A 106 -19.62 -17.84 -6.31
C GLN A 106 -18.68 -17.05 -7.22
N ARG A 107 -18.49 -15.75 -6.91
CA ARG A 107 -17.61 -14.86 -7.67
C ARG A 107 -16.14 -15.31 -7.63
N LEU A 108 -15.66 -15.72 -6.45
CA LEU A 108 -14.31 -16.26 -6.29
C LEU A 108 -14.09 -17.49 -7.19
N LEU A 109 -15.05 -18.42 -7.18
CA LEU A 109 -14.98 -19.62 -8.01
C LEU A 109 -14.97 -19.29 -9.51
N GLU A 110 -15.83 -18.34 -9.93
CA GLU A 110 -15.89 -17.86 -11.30
C GLU A 110 -14.57 -17.26 -11.77
N TRP A 111 -13.91 -16.42 -10.96
CA TRP A 111 -12.60 -15.86 -11.31
C TRP A 111 -11.55 -16.94 -11.53
N LEU A 112 -11.51 -17.93 -10.64
CA LEU A 112 -10.52 -19.01 -10.71
C LEU A 112 -10.72 -19.94 -11.92
N LEU A 113 -11.97 -20.12 -12.37
CA LEU A 113 -12.33 -21.02 -13.46
C LEU A 113 -12.47 -20.35 -14.82
N SER A 114 -12.68 -19.04 -14.90
CA SER A 114 -12.82 -18.32 -16.18
C SER A 114 -11.52 -17.70 -16.68
N GLY A 115 -10.50 -17.61 -15.82
CA GLY A 115 -9.29 -16.85 -16.10
C GLY A 115 -9.50 -15.33 -16.13
N GLN A 116 -10.68 -14.85 -15.75
CA GLN A 116 -10.98 -13.43 -15.60
C GLN A 116 -10.82 -13.07 -14.12
N GLY A 117 -9.73 -12.38 -13.78
CA GLY A 117 -9.52 -11.91 -12.40
C GLY A 117 -10.45 -10.76 -12.02
N PRO A 118 -10.42 -10.35 -10.74
CA PRO A 118 -11.20 -9.22 -10.27
C PRO A 118 -10.83 -7.95 -11.02
N THR A 119 -11.84 -7.18 -11.40
CA THR A 119 -11.66 -5.82 -11.92
C THR A 119 -11.20 -4.88 -10.81
N GLN A 120 -10.63 -3.73 -11.19
CA GLN A 120 -10.22 -2.72 -10.22
C GLN A 120 -11.40 -2.20 -9.39
N GLU A 121 -12.57 -2.02 -9.99
CA GLU A 121 -13.79 -1.58 -9.31
C GLU A 121 -14.25 -2.61 -8.26
N GLU A 122 -14.20 -3.90 -8.60
CA GLU A 122 -14.52 -4.97 -7.63
C GLU A 122 -13.52 -5.03 -6.47
N LEU A 123 -12.23 -4.82 -6.73
CA LEU A 123 -11.21 -4.73 -5.67
C LEU A 123 -11.49 -3.54 -4.74
N GLU A 124 -11.87 -2.40 -5.29
CA GLU A 124 -12.23 -1.19 -4.54
C GLU A 124 -13.48 -1.41 -3.67
N ASP A 125 -14.53 -2.01 -4.22
CA ASP A 125 -15.73 -2.37 -3.47
C ASP A 125 -15.42 -3.34 -2.34
N MET A 126 -14.60 -4.36 -2.58
CA MET A 126 -14.18 -5.31 -1.54
C MET A 126 -13.38 -4.62 -0.43
N ALA A 127 -12.48 -3.68 -0.77
CA ALA A 127 -11.76 -2.92 0.24
C ALA A 127 -12.68 -2.08 1.12
N GLN A 128 -13.69 -1.45 0.53
CA GLN A 128 -14.69 -0.68 1.28
C GLN A 128 -15.49 -1.59 2.22
N GLN A 129 -16.00 -2.72 1.71
CA GLN A 129 -16.75 -3.67 2.52
C GLN A 129 -15.91 -4.31 3.63
N ALA A 130 -14.62 -4.56 3.37
CA ALA A 130 -13.66 -5.04 4.37
C ALA A 130 -13.24 -3.95 5.39
N GLY A 131 -13.72 -2.71 5.22
CA GLY A 131 -13.44 -1.57 6.09
C GLY A 131 -11.97 -1.15 6.06
N LEU A 132 -11.31 -1.26 4.91
CA LEU A 132 -9.91 -0.90 4.76
C LEU A 132 -9.67 0.62 4.89
N ASP A 133 -10.65 1.43 4.50
CA ASP A 133 -10.55 2.90 4.53
C ASP A 133 -10.45 3.47 5.95
N GLU A 134 -11.06 2.78 6.91
CA GLU A 134 -11.02 3.14 8.33
C GLU A 134 -9.82 2.50 9.04
N MET A 135 -9.04 1.67 8.34
CA MET A 135 -7.98 0.88 8.94
C MET A 135 -6.72 1.72 9.16
N ASN A 136 -6.71 2.50 10.24
CA ASN A 136 -5.57 3.35 10.60
C ASN A 136 -4.49 2.52 11.30
N SER A 137 -3.54 2.00 10.52
CA SER A 137 -2.45 1.22 11.06
C SER A 137 -1.11 1.61 10.45
N GLN A 138 -0.27 2.26 11.26
CA GLN A 138 1.15 2.48 10.94
C GLN A 138 2.00 1.20 10.99
N SER A 139 1.42 0.06 11.41
CA SER A 139 2.11 -1.22 11.56
C SER A 139 2.67 -1.75 10.22
N PRO A 140 3.88 -2.35 10.21
CA PRO A 140 4.44 -3.05 9.05
C PRO A 140 3.52 -4.14 8.48
N TYR A 141 2.76 -4.81 9.34
CA TYR A 141 1.81 -5.87 8.95
C TYR A 141 0.42 -5.38 8.49
N ALA A 142 0.22 -4.08 8.25
CA ALA A 142 -1.08 -3.54 7.86
C ALA A 142 -1.60 -4.15 6.55
N ALA A 143 -0.76 -4.21 5.52
CA ALA A 143 -1.08 -4.78 4.22
C ALA A 143 -1.53 -6.24 4.33
N GLN A 144 -0.78 -7.07 5.08
CA GLN A 144 -1.11 -8.49 5.24
C GLN A 144 -2.44 -8.70 5.98
N ARG A 145 -2.76 -7.87 6.97
CA ARG A 145 -4.06 -7.94 7.66
C ARG A 145 -5.21 -7.47 6.78
N ALA A 146 -4.97 -6.43 5.99
CA ALA A 146 -5.95 -5.93 5.02
C ALA A 146 -6.27 -6.99 3.96
N ALA A 147 -5.24 -7.62 3.38
CA ALA A 147 -5.40 -8.71 2.43
C ALA A 147 -6.18 -9.90 3.02
N ARG A 148 -5.84 -10.31 4.26
CA ARG A 148 -6.58 -11.38 4.97
C ARG A 148 -8.05 -11.03 5.20
N ARG A 149 -8.39 -9.77 5.47
CA ARG A 149 -9.80 -9.36 5.59
C ARG A 149 -10.55 -9.48 4.27
N MET A 150 -9.92 -9.12 3.16
CA MET A 150 -10.52 -9.30 1.83
C MET A 150 -10.73 -10.79 1.53
N GLN A 151 -9.77 -11.65 1.87
CA GLN A 151 -9.93 -13.11 1.72
C GLN A 151 -11.06 -13.68 2.58
N GLN A 152 -11.21 -13.18 3.82
CA GLN A 152 -12.31 -13.59 4.69
C GLN A 152 -13.68 -13.19 4.12
N LEU A 153 -13.78 -12.03 3.48
CA LEU A 153 -15.01 -11.60 2.82
C LEU A 153 -15.40 -12.53 1.66
N LEU A 154 -14.40 -13.05 0.95
CA LEU A 154 -14.58 -14.03 -0.13
C LEU A 154 -14.80 -15.48 0.38
N ASP A 155 -14.94 -15.70 1.69
CA ASP A 155 -15.08 -17.02 2.30
C ASP A 155 -13.96 -17.99 1.86
N TRP A 156 -12.72 -17.49 1.76
CA TRP A 156 -11.56 -18.25 1.25
C TRP A 156 -11.34 -19.60 1.97
N ASP A 157 -11.72 -19.67 3.24
CA ASP A 157 -11.60 -20.89 4.06
C ASP A 157 -12.49 -22.03 3.52
N LYS A 158 -13.62 -21.71 2.87
CA LYS A 158 -14.55 -22.70 2.28
C LYS A 158 -14.18 -23.09 0.85
N LEU A 159 -13.30 -22.31 0.18
CA LEU A 159 -12.97 -22.52 -1.23
C LEU A 159 -12.39 -23.92 -1.49
N GLN A 160 -11.49 -24.40 -0.62
CA GLN A 160 -10.85 -25.70 -0.83
C GLN A 160 -11.86 -26.85 -0.78
N GLU A 161 -12.77 -26.81 0.19
CA GLU A 161 -13.83 -27.81 0.33
C GLU A 161 -14.74 -27.85 -0.90
N LEU A 162 -15.10 -26.68 -1.43
CA LEU A 162 -15.93 -26.60 -2.64
C LEU A 162 -15.23 -27.10 -3.89
N LEU A 163 -13.94 -26.79 -4.03
CA LEU A 163 -13.16 -27.30 -5.16
C LEU A 163 -13.05 -28.82 -5.09
N ASP A 164 -12.78 -29.37 -3.90
CA ASP A 164 -12.73 -30.82 -3.71
C ASP A 164 -14.05 -31.50 -4.09
N GLN A 165 -15.18 -30.93 -3.68
CA GLN A 165 -16.53 -31.40 -4.08
C GLN A 165 -16.73 -31.30 -5.60
N LEU A 166 -16.36 -30.19 -6.23
CA LEU A 166 -16.45 -30.01 -7.68
C LEU A 166 -15.64 -31.08 -8.43
N TRP A 167 -14.41 -31.36 -7.98
CA TRP A 167 -13.57 -32.37 -8.60
C TRP A 167 -14.14 -33.78 -8.47
N GLU A 168 -14.75 -34.10 -7.32
CA GLU A 168 -15.41 -35.38 -7.09
C GLU A 168 -16.62 -35.55 -8.03
N MET A 169 -17.47 -34.53 -8.13
CA MET A 169 -18.63 -34.54 -9.04
C MET A 169 -18.21 -34.72 -10.51
N LEU A 170 -17.14 -34.06 -10.93
CA LEU A 170 -16.61 -34.20 -12.30
C LEU A 170 -16.06 -35.61 -12.56
N ALA A 171 -15.41 -36.22 -11.57
CA ALA A 171 -14.94 -37.60 -11.68
C ALA A 171 -16.12 -38.59 -11.79
N GLU A 172 -17.17 -38.42 -10.97
CA GLU A 172 -18.37 -39.28 -10.99
C GLU A 172 -19.13 -39.22 -12.32
N GLN A 173 -19.16 -38.05 -12.94
CA GLN A 173 -19.79 -37.82 -14.24
C GLN A 173 -18.89 -38.25 -15.43
N GLY A 174 -17.70 -38.80 -15.17
CA GLY A 174 -16.86 -39.44 -16.17
C GLY A 174 -15.83 -38.54 -16.86
N MET A 175 -15.47 -37.38 -16.26
CA MET A 175 -14.34 -36.60 -16.75
C MET A 175 -13.02 -37.34 -16.51
N ASP A 176 -12.15 -37.31 -17.51
CA ASP A 176 -10.87 -38.02 -17.48
C ASP A 176 -9.97 -37.52 -16.33
N PRO A 177 -9.32 -38.42 -15.56
CA PRO A 177 -8.48 -38.03 -14.42
C PRO A 177 -7.33 -37.08 -14.78
N GLU A 178 -6.73 -37.19 -15.97
CA GLU A 178 -5.64 -36.29 -16.39
C GLU A 178 -6.19 -34.87 -16.61
N THR A 179 -7.40 -34.76 -17.15
CA THR A 179 -8.09 -33.47 -17.33
C THR A 179 -8.41 -32.82 -15.98
N ILE A 180 -8.88 -33.60 -15.00
CA ILE A 180 -9.15 -33.10 -13.65
C ILE A 180 -7.86 -32.63 -12.97
N GLU A 181 -6.75 -33.37 -13.11
CA GLU A 181 -5.45 -32.98 -12.55
C GLU A 181 -4.94 -31.67 -13.17
N GLN A 182 -5.11 -31.50 -14.48
CA GLN A 182 -4.77 -30.25 -15.16
C GLN A 182 -5.59 -29.06 -14.64
N LEU A 183 -6.91 -29.22 -14.51
CA LEU A 183 -7.79 -28.19 -13.94
C LEU A 183 -7.37 -27.82 -12.51
N LYS A 184 -7.11 -28.81 -11.66
CA LYS A 184 -6.61 -28.59 -10.29
C LYS A 184 -5.35 -27.74 -10.27
N LYS A 185 -4.38 -28.05 -11.14
CA LYS A 185 -3.13 -27.30 -11.23
C LYS A 185 -3.35 -25.85 -11.66
N GLN A 186 -4.12 -25.63 -12.72
CA GLN A 186 -4.39 -24.28 -13.23
C GLN A 186 -5.18 -23.43 -12.23
N VAL A 187 -6.18 -24.02 -11.56
CA VAL A 187 -6.94 -23.36 -10.49
C VAL A 187 -6.04 -23.02 -9.30
N ALA A 188 -5.16 -23.93 -8.88
CA ALA A 188 -4.20 -23.65 -7.80
C ALA A 188 -3.22 -22.52 -8.16
N GLU A 189 -2.76 -22.45 -9.42
CA GLU A 189 -1.96 -21.32 -9.90
C GLU A 189 -2.76 -20.01 -9.87
N ASN A 190 -4.02 -20.03 -10.28
CA ASN A 190 -4.91 -18.86 -10.22
C ASN A 190 -5.17 -18.40 -8.78
N GLN A 191 -5.32 -19.33 -7.83
CA GLN A 191 -5.43 -18.98 -6.40
C GLN A 191 -4.21 -18.22 -5.91
N GLY A 192 -3.02 -18.67 -6.26
CA GLY A 192 -1.77 -17.99 -5.91
C GLY A 192 -1.71 -16.57 -6.50
N ARG A 193 -2.06 -16.42 -7.79
CA ARG A 193 -2.09 -15.12 -8.47
C ARG A 193 -3.13 -14.18 -7.85
N LEU A 194 -4.32 -14.67 -7.54
CA LEU A 194 -5.37 -13.88 -6.89
C LEU A 194 -4.95 -13.45 -5.48
N GLN A 195 -4.31 -14.32 -4.71
CA GLN A 195 -3.79 -13.98 -3.40
C GLN A 195 -2.72 -12.87 -3.48
N GLU A 196 -1.84 -12.94 -4.48
CA GLU A 196 -0.86 -11.90 -4.76
C GLU A 196 -1.54 -10.58 -5.14
N GLN A 197 -2.52 -10.61 -6.05
CA GLN A 197 -3.34 -9.45 -6.44
C GLN A 197 -4.00 -8.76 -5.24
N LEU A 198 -4.67 -9.53 -4.38
CA LEU A 198 -5.31 -9.01 -3.17
C LEU A 198 -4.27 -8.40 -2.21
N SER A 199 -3.10 -9.03 -2.08
CA SER A 199 -2.02 -8.52 -1.23
C SER A 199 -1.43 -7.21 -1.75
N GLU A 200 -1.17 -7.13 -3.06
CA GLU A 200 -0.66 -5.92 -3.71
C GLU A 200 -1.66 -4.77 -3.60
N PHE A 201 -2.93 -5.04 -3.92
CA PHE A 201 -4.00 -4.05 -3.84
C PHE A 201 -4.20 -3.54 -2.42
N ALA A 202 -4.28 -4.46 -1.44
CA ALA A 202 -4.38 -4.10 -0.04
C ALA A 202 -3.16 -3.27 0.43
N GLY A 203 -1.95 -3.62 -0.02
CA GLY A 203 -0.74 -2.85 0.25
C GLY A 203 -0.83 -1.41 -0.27
N GLN A 204 -1.18 -1.25 -1.54
CA GLN A 204 -1.39 0.06 -2.17
C GLN A 204 -2.44 0.88 -1.42
N ARG A 205 -3.59 0.27 -1.08
CA ARG A 205 -4.66 0.96 -0.35
C ARG A 205 -4.21 1.43 1.03
N MET A 206 -3.44 0.61 1.75
CA MET A 206 -2.88 1.01 3.05
C MET A 206 -1.90 2.16 2.93
N GLU A 207 -1.07 2.19 1.89
CA GLU A 207 -0.15 3.30 1.68
C GLU A 207 -0.89 4.59 1.31
N ASP A 208 -1.88 4.51 0.43
CA ASP A 208 -2.72 5.65 0.08
C ASP A 208 -3.44 6.24 1.31
N ASN A 209 -3.98 5.39 2.18
CA ASN A 209 -4.59 5.83 3.43
C ASN A 209 -3.57 6.54 4.35
N ARG A 210 -2.32 6.04 4.41
CA ARG A 210 -1.24 6.68 5.18
C ARG A 210 -0.88 8.04 4.60
N VAL A 211 -0.84 8.16 3.27
CA VAL A 211 -0.60 9.43 2.57
C VAL A 211 -1.70 10.43 2.88
N ASP A 212 -2.96 10.03 2.77
CA ASP A 212 -4.11 10.90 3.05
C ASP A 212 -4.12 11.34 4.52
N GLU A 213 -3.81 10.46 5.45
CA GLU A 213 -3.63 10.83 6.86
C GLU A 213 -2.48 11.83 7.04
N ALA A 214 -1.32 11.59 6.40
CA ALA A 214 -0.17 12.48 6.50
C ALA A 214 -0.48 13.88 5.96
N GLN A 215 -1.27 13.97 4.89
CA GLN A 215 -1.73 15.25 4.33
C GLN A 215 -2.77 15.97 5.21
N LYS A 216 -3.64 15.21 5.90
CA LYS A 216 -4.64 15.76 6.84
C LYS A 216 -4.01 16.26 8.15
N ARG A 217 -2.80 15.79 8.52
CA ARG A 217 -2.11 16.25 9.73
C ARG A 217 -1.77 17.73 9.62
N LYS A 218 -2.17 18.51 10.64
CA LYS A 218 -1.83 19.93 10.78
C LYS A 218 -0.30 20.14 10.73
N PRO A 219 0.17 21.30 10.24
CA PRO A 219 1.59 21.60 10.13
C PRO A 219 2.34 21.47 11.47
N ILE A 220 3.66 21.27 11.36
CA ILE A 220 4.69 21.05 12.39
C ILE A 220 4.56 21.94 13.66
N ASP A 221 3.87 23.07 13.58
CA ASP A 221 3.67 23.99 14.71
C ASP A 221 2.86 23.40 15.88
N ASP A 222 2.08 22.32 15.67
CA ASP A 222 1.32 21.61 16.72
C ASP A 222 2.06 20.38 17.30
N LEU A 223 3.32 20.13 16.92
CA LEU A 223 4.09 18.96 17.41
C LEU A 223 4.27 18.96 18.93
N MET A 224 4.26 20.13 19.57
CA MET A 224 4.44 20.29 21.02
C MET A 224 3.21 19.83 21.83
N ASP A 225 2.03 19.77 21.20
CA ASP A 225 0.76 19.47 21.87
C ASP A 225 0.28 18.02 21.60
N ARG A 226 1.06 17.23 20.85
CA ARG A 226 0.74 15.84 20.49
C ARG A 226 1.40 14.84 21.44
N SER A 227 0.71 13.72 21.66
CA SER A 227 1.30 12.57 22.38
C SER A 227 2.47 11.98 21.60
N PHE A 228 3.58 11.72 22.28
CA PHE A 228 4.80 11.12 21.70
C PHE A 228 4.54 9.78 21.00
N SER A 229 3.54 9.02 21.45
CA SER A 229 3.18 7.73 20.85
C SER A 229 2.54 7.83 19.46
N SER A 230 2.13 9.03 19.03
CA SER A 230 1.45 9.27 17.75
C SER A 230 2.36 9.86 16.66
N LEU A 231 3.62 10.12 17.00
CA LEU A 231 4.57 10.79 16.12
C LEU A 231 5.34 9.77 15.27
N SER A 232 5.48 10.06 13.98
CA SER A 232 6.36 9.30 13.11
C SER A 232 7.84 9.51 13.48
N PRO A 233 8.77 8.66 12.98
CA PRO A 233 10.20 8.85 13.21
C PRO A 233 10.71 10.23 12.75
N SER A 234 10.26 10.71 11.60
CA SER A 234 10.64 12.02 11.07
C SER A 234 10.04 13.18 11.87
N GLU A 235 8.80 13.05 12.34
CA GLU A 235 8.16 14.02 13.25
C GLU A 235 8.90 14.09 14.60
N MET A 236 9.36 12.96 15.11
CA MET A 236 10.14 12.88 16.37
C MET A 236 11.48 13.60 16.25
N ASP A 237 12.17 13.48 15.12
CA ASP A 237 13.43 14.18 14.87
C ASP A 237 13.21 15.69 14.76
N ALA A 238 12.16 16.12 14.05
CA ALA A 238 11.76 17.53 13.99
C ALA A 238 11.46 18.08 15.40
N LEU A 239 10.74 17.32 16.24
CA LEU A 239 10.44 17.71 17.62
C LEU A 239 11.71 17.84 18.47
N ARG A 240 12.66 16.90 18.36
CA ARG A 240 13.95 16.96 19.08
C ARG A 240 14.71 18.23 18.74
N ASP A 241 14.73 18.64 17.48
CA ASP A 241 15.41 19.85 17.06
C ASP A 241 14.73 21.12 17.58
N GLN A 242 13.39 21.15 17.64
CA GLN A 242 12.67 22.26 18.28
C GLN A 242 12.94 22.34 19.78
N VAL A 243 12.93 21.20 20.49
CA VAL A 243 13.27 21.14 21.92
C VAL A 243 14.71 21.62 22.16
N ARG A 244 15.67 21.23 21.31
CA ARG A 244 17.06 21.72 21.38
C ARG A 244 17.15 23.24 21.23
N ARG A 245 16.42 23.84 20.28
CA ARG A 245 16.37 25.30 20.09
C ARG A 245 15.76 26.01 21.29
N LEU A 246 14.67 25.49 21.84
CA LEU A 246 14.01 26.03 23.04
C LEU A 246 14.95 25.97 24.25
N ALA A 247 15.62 24.83 24.47
CA ALA A 247 16.60 24.68 25.53
C ALA A 247 17.77 25.67 25.40
N ALA A 248 18.27 25.89 24.17
CA ALA A 248 19.31 26.88 23.90
C ALA A 248 18.83 28.31 24.23
N ARG A 249 17.62 28.70 23.80
CA ARG A 249 17.02 30.00 24.12
C ARG A 249 16.84 30.22 25.62
N LEU A 250 16.36 29.20 26.35
CA LEU A 250 16.21 29.27 27.81
C LEU A 250 17.55 29.47 28.51
N ARG A 251 18.59 28.74 28.09
CA ARG A 251 19.94 28.85 28.66
C ARG A 251 20.53 30.26 28.46
N THR A 252 20.38 30.83 27.25
CA THR A 252 20.85 32.20 26.95
C THR A 252 20.09 33.24 27.78
N ARG A 253 18.78 33.08 27.94
CA ARG A 253 17.93 34.02 28.69
C ARG A 253 18.20 33.96 30.20
N ALA A 254 18.46 32.77 30.75
CA ALA A 254 18.90 32.59 32.14
C ALA A 254 20.27 33.25 32.39
N ALA A 255 21.23 33.06 31.49
CA ALA A 255 22.55 33.69 31.57
C ALA A 255 22.48 35.23 31.52
N LEU A 256 21.63 35.80 30.65
CA LEU A 256 21.40 37.25 30.58
C LEU A 256 20.77 37.81 31.86
N ARG A 257 19.81 37.10 32.47
CA ARG A 257 19.18 37.49 33.74
C ARG A 257 20.20 37.49 34.88
N GLN A 258 21.07 36.48 34.93
CA GLN A 258 22.12 36.38 35.94
C GLN A 258 23.17 37.49 35.80
N LYS A 259 23.54 37.87 34.56
CA LYS A 259 24.45 38.98 34.28
C LYS A 259 23.86 40.34 34.67
N ARG A 260 22.56 40.57 34.39
CA ARG A 260 21.84 41.79 34.84
C ARG A 260 21.72 41.88 36.37
N GLY A 261 21.47 40.77 37.06
CA GLY A 261 21.42 40.73 38.52
C GLY A 261 22.77 41.06 39.19
N LYS A 262 23.89 40.71 38.54
CA LYS A 262 25.24 41.06 39.01
C LYS A 262 25.60 42.54 38.82
N ASN A 263 25.00 43.23 37.85
CA ASN A 263 25.20 44.66 37.61
C ASN A 263 24.20 45.56 38.38
N GLY A 264 23.42 45.00 39.31
CA GLY A 264 22.31 45.68 40.00
C GLY A 264 22.67 46.55 41.21
N LYS A 265 23.95 46.72 41.55
CA LYS A 265 24.39 47.77 42.49
C LYS A 265 25.33 48.71 41.76
N LEU A 266 24.77 49.77 41.18
CA LEU A 266 25.55 50.97 40.87
C LEU A 266 26.02 51.53 42.21
N ASP A 267 27.33 51.54 42.44
CA ASP A 267 27.94 52.20 43.58
C ASP A 267 27.92 53.72 43.31
N PRO A 268 27.15 54.52 44.06
CA PRO A 268 27.12 55.96 43.86
C PRO A 268 28.49 56.60 44.11
N LYS A 269 29.40 55.95 44.86
CA LYS A 269 30.75 56.47 45.12
C LYS A 269 31.71 56.32 43.94
N SER A 270 31.45 55.43 42.97
CA SER A 270 32.32 55.26 41.80
C SER A 270 31.92 56.12 40.61
N THR A 271 30.85 56.91 40.73
CA THR A 271 30.19 57.55 39.57
C THR A 271 30.15 59.08 39.63
N ILE A 272 30.66 59.70 40.70
CA ILE A 272 30.81 61.16 40.79
C ILE A 272 32.30 61.48 40.90
N ARG A 273 32.83 62.14 39.86
CA ARG A 273 34.15 62.77 39.82
C ARG A 273 33.95 64.28 39.83
#